data_AF-A0A7V3H6D6-F1
#
_entry.id   AF-A0A7V3H6D6-F1
#
_cell.length_a   1.000
_cell.length_b   1.000
_cell.length_c   1.000
_cell.angle_alpha   90.00
_cell.angle_beta   90.00
_cell.angle_gamma   90.00
#
_symmetry.space_group_name_H-M   'P 1'
#
loop_
_entity.id
_entity.type
_entity.pdbx_description
1 polymer ?
#
loop_
_entity_poly.entity_id
_entity_poly.type
_entity_poly.pdbx_seq_one_letter_code
_entity_poly.pdbx_strand_id
1 'polypeptide(L)'
;ARLLGRCRKMGRLFLLRGRGGTRVEHGGRTLKLKELPATPGGPVRYAHTLYHAHQRVPVDVIVYHDRAFAEPWHLVVPADSAALWSPPEIVALYRERMQIEQSFRDFKTHLGLRGLRLQVRIAERMGRLLLAFCLAYALLLFLGATPEGDAARQDLEVPRRQPRHGTTRTQSVLSIARMMLSHPRHAPDAFSALARLLTRLARGWAVIPQSTFCLPPWHRAAGKVRGGKGCRPPCF
;
A
#
# COMPACT_ATOMS: atom_id res chain seq x y z
N ALA A 1 -13.59 -1.66 18.39
CA ALA A 1 -14.74 -0.87 17.90
C ALA A 1 -14.61 0.64 18.14
N ARG A 2 -13.94 1.11 19.21
CA ARG A 2 -13.73 2.56 19.47
C ARG A 2 -13.11 3.32 18.29
N LEU A 3 -12.11 2.73 17.61
CA LEU A 3 -11.51 3.29 16.40
C LEU A 3 -12.55 3.54 15.31
N LEU A 4 -13.37 2.53 14.98
CA LEU A 4 -14.41 2.61 13.93
C LEU A 4 -15.41 3.71 14.25
N GLY A 5 -15.88 3.78 15.51
CA GLY A 5 -16.79 4.83 15.97
C GLY A 5 -16.18 6.22 15.83
N ARG A 6 -14.88 6.39 16.15
CA ARG A 6 -14.19 7.67 16.00
C ARG A 6 -13.98 8.05 14.53
N CYS A 7 -13.55 7.12 13.68
CA CYS A 7 -13.40 7.38 12.24
C CYS A 7 -14.73 7.83 11.62
N ARG A 8 -15.84 7.16 11.96
CA ARG A 8 -17.18 7.54 11.50
C ARG A 8 -17.57 8.94 11.97
N LYS A 9 -17.38 9.26 13.25
CA LYS A 9 -17.66 10.61 13.79
C LYS A 9 -16.86 11.70 13.09
N MET A 10 -15.66 11.39 12.62
CA MET A 10 -14.78 12.32 11.91
C MET A 10 -14.97 12.31 10.38
N GLY A 11 -15.92 11.54 9.84
CA GLY A 11 -16.09 11.38 8.40
C GLY A 11 -14.88 10.77 7.68
N ARG A 12 -14.00 10.06 8.41
CA ARG A 12 -12.79 9.47 7.84
C ARG A 12 -13.10 8.11 7.25
N LEU A 13 -12.74 7.92 5.99
CA LEU A 13 -12.77 6.63 5.36
C LEU A 13 -11.72 5.69 5.98
N PHE A 14 -12.00 4.40 5.98
CA PHE A 14 -11.08 3.38 6.48
C PHE A 14 -11.26 2.06 5.73
N LEU A 15 -10.20 1.26 5.71
CA LEU A 15 -10.20 -0.10 5.22
C LEU A 15 -9.38 -0.94 6.19
N LEU A 16 -10.04 -1.86 6.88
CA LEU A 16 -9.43 -2.65 7.96
C LEU A 16 -9.75 -4.13 7.78
N ARG A 17 -8.80 -5.02 8.07
CA ARG A 17 -9.10 -6.45 8.17
C ARG A 17 -9.67 -6.76 9.55
N GLY A 18 -10.92 -7.23 9.57
CA GLY A 18 -11.57 -7.77 10.75
C GLY A 18 -11.01 -9.13 11.14
N ARG A 19 -10.98 -9.40 12.45
CA ARG A 19 -10.57 -10.69 13.00
C ARG A 19 -11.75 -11.66 12.94
N GLY A 20 -11.56 -12.87 12.38
CA GLY A 20 -12.65 -13.84 12.16
C GLY A 20 -13.50 -14.17 13.40
N GLY A 21 -12.93 -14.12 14.61
CA GLY A 21 -13.66 -14.35 15.87
C GLY A 21 -14.53 -13.18 16.34
N THR A 22 -14.52 -12.03 15.66
CA THR A 22 -15.31 -10.86 16.06
C THR A 22 -16.79 -11.11 15.83
N ARG A 23 -17.62 -10.90 16.86
CA ARG A 23 -19.09 -10.97 16.73
C ARG A 23 -19.63 -9.77 15.96
N VAL A 24 -20.52 -10.04 15.02
CA VAL A 24 -21.22 -9.08 14.18
C VAL A 24 -22.69 -9.47 14.09
N GLU A 25 -23.53 -8.49 13.79
CA GLU A 25 -24.95 -8.71 13.54
C GLU A 25 -25.26 -8.29 12.10
N HIS A 26 -25.85 -9.21 11.33
CA HIS A 26 -26.23 -8.96 9.94
C HIS A 26 -27.57 -9.65 9.67
N GLY A 27 -28.52 -8.91 9.07
CA GLY A 27 -29.86 -9.43 8.78
C GLY A 27 -30.59 -9.97 10.03
N GLY A 28 -30.41 -9.32 11.18
CA GLY A 28 -31.01 -9.73 12.46
C GLY A 28 -30.38 -10.96 13.13
N ARG A 29 -29.34 -11.57 12.53
CA ARG A 29 -28.62 -12.71 13.11
C ARG A 29 -27.29 -12.26 13.69
N THR A 30 -26.96 -12.75 14.89
CA THR A 30 -25.63 -12.55 15.49
C THR A 30 -24.74 -13.73 15.16
N LEU A 31 -23.60 -13.46 14.54
CA LEU A 31 -22.63 -14.46 14.11
C LEU A 31 -21.20 -13.93 14.26
N LYS A 32 -20.20 -14.79 14.09
CA LYS A 32 -18.80 -14.36 13.97
C LYS A 32 -18.52 -13.92 12.54
N LEU A 33 -17.55 -13.01 12.34
CA LEU A 33 -17.12 -12.60 11.00
C LEU A 33 -16.78 -13.80 10.10
N LYS A 34 -16.08 -14.81 10.65
CA LYS A 34 -15.70 -16.02 9.91
C LYS A 34 -16.88 -16.89 9.45
N GLU A 35 -18.07 -16.66 10.01
CA GLU A 35 -19.30 -17.38 9.68
C GLU A 35 -20.10 -16.66 8.57
N LEU A 36 -19.68 -15.46 8.16
CA LEU A 36 -20.23 -14.82 6.97
C LEU A 36 -19.82 -15.62 5.73
N PRO A 37 -20.78 -16.06 4.90
CA PRO A 37 -20.47 -16.86 3.73
C PRO A 37 -19.50 -16.15 2.78
N ALA A 38 -18.55 -16.90 2.22
CA ALA A 38 -17.81 -16.46 1.05
C ALA A 38 -18.43 -17.11 -0.19
N THR A 39 -18.74 -16.33 -1.21
CA THR A 39 -19.22 -16.89 -2.49
C THR A 39 -18.03 -17.28 -3.37
N PRO A 40 -18.04 -18.46 -4.00
CA PRO A 40 -17.06 -18.80 -5.03
C PRO A 40 -17.15 -17.81 -6.19
N GLY A 41 -16.03 -17.17 -6.54
CA GLY A 41 -15.93 -16.34 -7.76
C GLY A 41 -15.79 -14.83 -7.54
N GLY A 42 -15.80 -14.32 -6.31
CA GLY A 42 -15.50 -12.90 -6.08
C GLY A 42 -15.76 -12.38 -4.67
N PRO A 43 -15.38 -11.12 -4.41
CA PRO A 43 -15.68 -10.46 -3.14
C PRO A 43 -17.18 -10.16 -2.99
N VAL A 44 -17.72 -10.45 -1.81
CA VAL A 44 -19.13 -10.23 -1.45
C VAL A 44 -19.23 -9.10 -0.43
N ARG A 45 -20.18 -8.18 -0.60
CA ARG A 45 -20.44 -7.10 0.36
C ARG A 45 -21.69 -7.40 1.20
N TYR A 46 -21.51 -7.32 2.52
CA TYR A 46 -22.55 -7.35 3.53
C TYR A 46 -22.77 -5.92 4.06
N ALA A 47 -23.75 -5.23 3.51
CA ALA A 47 -24.06 -3.86 3.87
C ALA A 47 -24.65 -3.75 5.29
N HIS A 48 -24.41 -2.61 5.95
CA HIS A 48 -25.01 -2.26 7.25
C HIS A 48 -24.87 -3.33 8.35
N THR A 49 -23.74 -4.04 8.34
CA THR A 49 -23.41 -5.02 9.39
C THR A 49 -23.05 -4.27 10.68
N LEU A 50 -23.63 -4.66 11.81
CA LEU A 50 -23.28 -4.06 13.10
C LEU A 50 -22.04 -4.75 13.65
N TYR A 51 -20.94 -4.02 13.66
CA TYR A 51 -19.65 -4.52 14.08
C TYR A 51 -19.51 -4.47 15.61
N HIS A 52 -19.09 -5.61 16.19
CA HIS A 52 -18.83 -5.80 17.61
C HIS A 52 -20.11 -5.88 18.47
N ALA A 53 -20.19 -6.89 19.34
CA ALA A 53 -21.39 -7.20 20.12
C ALA A 53 -21.92 -6.01 20.97
N HIS A 54 -21.04 -5.31 21.67
CA HIS A 54 -21.47 -4.20 22.55
C HIS A 54 -21.65 -2.87 21.82
N GLN A 55 -20.68 -2.48 20.98
CA GLN A 55 -20.65 -1.13 20.42
C GLN A 55 -21.48 -1.00 19.14
N ARG A 56 -21.80 -2.11 18.47
CA ARG A 56 -22.71 -2.22 17.31
C ARG A 56 -22.49 -1.10 16.29
N VAL A 57 -21.25 -0.90 15.86
CA VAL A 57 -20.91 0.16 14.91
C VAL A 57 -21.31 -0.29 13.51
N PRO A 58 -22.19 0.41 12.78
CA PRO A 58 -22.55 0.02 11.43
C PRO A 58 -21.37 0.19 10.47
N VAL A 59 -21.10 -0.86 9.71
CA VAL A 59 -20.03 -0.95 8.72
C VAL A 59 -20.50 -1.81 7.55
N ASP A 60 -19.82 -1.71 6.42
CA ASP A 60 -19.95 -2.73 5.37
C ASP A 60 -18.79 -3.73 5.54
N VAL A 61 -19.11 -5.03 5.42
CA VAL A 61 -18.12 -6.10 5.48
C VAL A 61 -17.97 -6.71 4.09
N ILE A 62 -16.74 -6.74 3.58
CA ILE A 62 -16.40 -7.40 2.32
C ILE A 62 -15.73 -8.72 2.66
N VAL A 63 -16.34 -9.83 2.26
CA VAL A 63 -15.77 -11.17 2.42
C VAL A 63 -15.15 -11.58 1.09
N TYR A 64 -13.87 -11.91 1.11
CA TYR A 64 -13.13 -12.33 -0.07
C TYR A 64 -12.29 -13.57 0.25
N HIS A 65 -12.44 -14.63 -0.54
CA HIS A 65 -11.62 -15.82 -0.43
C HIS A 65 -10.89 -16.08 -1.74
N ASP A 66 -9.57 -16.11 -1.67
CA ASP A 66 -8.71 -16.49 -2.78
C ASP A 66 -8.14 -17.89 -2.46
N ARG A 67 -8.20 -18.78 -3.45
CA ARG A 67 -7.85 -20.20 -3.31
C ARG A 67 -6.40 -20.42 -2.86
N ALA A 68 -5.52 -19.43 -3.07
CA ALA A 68 -4.15 -19.49 -2.60
C ALA A 68 -4.01 -19.28 -1.09
N PHE A 69 -5.06 -18.82 -0.39
CA PHE A 69 -5.02 -18.55 1.05
C PHE A 69 -5.90 -19.53 1.84
N ALA A 70 -5.39 -19.95 2.99
CA ALA A 70 -6.10 -20.84 3.91
C ALA A 70 -7.36 -20.21 4.53
N GLU A 71 -7.35 -18.89 4.74
CA GLU A 71 -8.46 -18.17 5.38
C GLU A 71 -8.99 -17.02 4.51
N PRO A 72 -10.31 -16.77 4.51
CA PRO A 72 -10.89 -15.61 3.85
C PRO A 72 -10.49 -14.30 4.53
N TRP A 73 -10.48 -13.24 3.73
CA TRP A 73 -10.37 -11.86 4.20
C TRP A 73 -11.75 -11.32 4.53
N HIS A 74 -11.86 -10.74 5.71
CA HIS A 74 -13.03 -10.01 6.16
C HIS A 74 -12.63 -8.54 6.25
N LEU A 75 -12.88 -7.78 5.20
CA LEU A 75 -12.51 -6.38 5.10
C LEU A 75 -13.67 -5.52 5.59
N VAL A 76 -13.36 -4.50 6.37
CA VAL A 76 -14.33 -3.64 7.04
C VAL A 76 -14.12 -2.23 6.52
N VAL A 77 -15.18 -1.65 5.97
CA VAL A 77 -15.21 -0.30 5.43
C VAL A 77 -16.39 0.47 6.02
N PRO A 78 -16.43 1.82 5.93
CA PRO A 78 -17.59 2.59 6.37
C PRO A 78 -18.89 2.04 5.75
N ALA A 79 -19.96 2.07 6.54
CA ALA A 79 -21.30 1.86 6.00
C ALA A 79 -21.58 2.90 4.89
N ASP A 80 -22.41 2.55 3.92
CA ASP A 80 -22.81 3.42 2.81
C ASP A 80 -21.66 3.81 1.86
N SER A 81 -20.53 3.11 1.93
CA SER A 81 -19.37 3.37 1.06
C SER A 81 -19.49 2.73 -0.33
N ALA A 82 -20.65 2.15 -0.65
CA ALA A 82 -20.85 1.42 -1.90
C ALA A 82 -20.74 2.28 -3.16
N ALA A 83 -21.09 3.57 -3.06
CA ALA A 83 -20.93 4.53 -4.15
C ALA A 83 -19.47 4.98 -4.35
N LEU A 84 -18.61 4.82 -3.34
CA LEU A 84 -17.21 5.24 -3.37
C LEU A 84 -16.29 4.12 -3.87
N TRP A 85 -16.53 2.89 -3.41
CA TRP A 85 -15.70 1.74 -3.75
C TRP A 85 -16.53 0.51 -4.06
N SER A 86 -16.18 -0.16 -5.14
CA SER A 86 -16.66 -1.51 -5.45
C SER A 86 -15.91 -2.57 -4.62
N PRO A 87 -16.51 -3.74 -4.36
CA PRO A 87 -15.82 -4.82 -3.63
C PRO A 87 -14.47 -5.26 -4.25
N PRO A 88 -14.31 -5.37 -5.58
CA PRO A 88 -13.01 -5.65 -6.20
C PRO A 88 -11.95 -4.57 -5.94
N GLU A 89 -12.32 -3.29 -6.00
CA GLU A 89 -11.41 -2.17 -5.70
C GLU A 89 -10.94 -2.21 -4.24
N ILE A 90 -11.84 -2.54 -3.30
CA ILE A 90 -11.50 -2.70 -1.88
C ILE A 90 -10.46 -3.81 -1.70
N VAL A 91 -10.65 -4.94 -2.38
CA VAL A 91 -9.67 -6.04 -2.33
C VAL A 91 -8.34 -5.61 -2.92
N ALA A 92 -8.33 -4.89 -4.05
CA ALA A 92 -7.12 -4.36 -4.67
C ALA A 92 -6.38 -3.41 -3.73
N LEU A 93 -7.07 -2.42 -3.15
CA LEU A 93 -6.52 -1.49 -2.18
C LEU A 93 -5.97 -2.22 -0.94
N TYR A 94 -6.66 -3.25 -0.46
CA TYR A 94 -6.18 -4.03 0.68
C TYR A 94 -4.91 -4.83 0.36
N ARG A 95 -4.74 -5.31 -0.88
CA ARG A 95 -3.53 -6.02 -1.31
C ARG A 95 -2.27 -5.14 -1.21
N GLU A 96 -2.41 -3.83 -1.41
CA GLU A 96 -1.31 -2.87 -1.28
C GLU A 96 -0.72 -2.81 0.13
N ARG A 97 -1.44 -3.26 1.16
CA ARG A 97 -0.93 -3.32 2.55
C ARG A 97 0.39 -4.09 2.67
N MET A 98 0.64 -5.06 1.77
CA MET A 98 1.90 -5.81 1.75
C MET A 98 3.12 -4.92 1.49
N GLN A 99 2.96 -3.76 0.84
CA GLN A 99 4.04 -2.79 0.61
C GLN A 99 4.61 -2.24 1.94
N ILE A 100 3.77 -2.13 2.98
CA ILE A 100 4.21 -1.71 4.32
C ILE A 100 5.17 -2.75 4.92
N GLU A 101 4.85 -4.03 4.78
CA GLU A 101 5.70 -5.12 5.28
C GLU A 101 7.04 -5.19 4.53
N GLN A 102 7.02 -4.96 3.22
CA GLN A 102 8.23 -4.82 2.41
C GLN A 102 9.08 -3.64 2.88
N SER A 103 8.46 -2.47 3.08
CA SER A 103 9.16 -1.28 3.59
C SER A 103 9.84 -1.57 4.94
N PHE A 104 9.13 -2.17 5.90
CA PHE A 104 9.71 -2.55 7.20
C PHE A 104 10.88 -3.54 7.07
N ARG A 105 10.83 -4.46 6.10
CA ARG A 105 11.94 -5.37 5.82
C ARG A 105 13.14 -4.61 5.27
N ASP A 106 12.93 -3.68 4.35
CA ASP A 106 13.98 -2.88 3.74
C ASP A 106 14.69 -2.00 4.78
N PHE A 107 13.93 -1.35 5.64
CA PHE A 107 14.45 -0.59 6.78
C PHE A 107 15.39 -1.44 7.65
N LYS A 108 14.97 -2.66 7.99
CA LYS A 108 15.75 -3.58 8.82
C LYS A 108 16.99 -4.09 8.10
N THR A 109 16.86 -4.53 6.85
CA THR A 109 17.89 -5.28 6.13
C THR A 109 18.74 -4.38 5.23
N HIS A 110 18.12 -3.64 4.32
CA HIS A 110 18.83 -2.89 3.27
C HIS A 110 19.38 -1.55 3.76
N LEU A 111 18.70 -0.91 4.71
CA LEU A 111 19.18 0.32 5.36
C LEU A 111 19.96 0.04 6.66
N GLY A 112 20.16 -1.23 7.02
CA GLY A 112 21.06 -1.63 8.11
C GLY A 112 20.55 -1.37 9.52
N LEU A 113 19.27 -0.98 9.72
CA LEU A 113 18.73 -0.74 11.07
C LEU A 113 18.83 -1.97 11.99
N ARG A 114 18.81 -3.18 11.44
CA ARG A 114 18.96 -4.42 12.22
C ARG A 114 20.35 -4.55 12.86
N GLY A 115 21.39 -4.04 12.22
CA GLY A 115 22.78 -4.11 12.71
C GLY A 115 23.17 -2.91 13.57
N LEU A 116 22.31 -1.89 13.68
CA LEU A 116 22.62 -0.63 14.32
C LEU A 116 22.59 -0.78 15.85
N ARG A 117 23.76 -0.68 16.49
CA ARG A 117 23.88 -0.61 17.96
C ARG A 117 24.02 0.84 18.39
N LEU A 118 22.92 1.45 18.78
CA LEU A 118 22.93 2.82 19.29
C LEU A 118 23.18 2.81 20.80
N GLN A 119 24.24 3.49 21.24
CA GLN A 119 24.47 3.78 22.66
C GLN A 119 23.69 5.03 23.14
N VAL A 120 22.65 5.42 22.40
CA VAL A 120 21.93 6.67 22.61
C VAL A 120 20.59 6.38 23.27
N ARG A 121 20.43 6.77 24.55
CA ARG A 121 19.18 6.62 25.33
C ARG A 121 18.22 7.82 25.21
N ILE A 122 18.38 8.65 24.18
CA ILE A 122 17.61 9.89 24.01
C ILE A 122 16.63 9.71 22.84
N ALA A 123 15.33 9.70 23.15
CA ALA A 123 14.25 9.47 22.20
C ALA A 123 14.32 10.43 20.99
N GLU A 124 14.66 11.70 21.22
CA GLU A 124 14.75 12.69 20.13
C GLU A 124 15.86 12.38 19.12
N ARG A 125 17.02 11.90 19.59
CA ARG A 125 18.14 11.55 18.71
C ARG A 125 17.78 10.33 17.87
N MET A 126 17.08 9.36 18.44
CA MET A 126 16.52 8.23 17.70
C MET A 126 15.48 8.69 16.68
N GLY A 127 14.60 9.62 17.06
CA GLY A 127 13.62 10.21 16.16
C GLY A 127 14.24 10.89 14.94
N ARG A 128 15.26 11.74 15.15
CA ARG A 128 15.99 12.40 14.05
C ARG A 128 16.70 11.39 13.14
N LEU A 129 17.31 10.37 13.72
CA LEU A 129 17.98 9.33 12.95
C LEU A 129 16.99 8.51 12.10
N LEU A 130 15.86 8.09 12.69
CA LEU A 130 14.80 7.39 11.97
C LEU A 130 14.21 8.25 10.85
N LEU A 131 14.02 9.55 11.08
CA LEU A 131 13.61 10.49 10.05
C LEU A 131 14.62 10.53 8.89
N ALA A 132 15.92 10.61 9.18
CA ALA A 132 16.96 10.57 8.16
C ALA A 132 16.91 9.27 7.34
N PHE A 133 16.70 8.12 7.99
CA PHE A 133 16.49 6.85 7.29
C PHE A 133 15.23 6.86 6.41
N CYS A 134 14.13 7.44 6.88
CA CYS A 134 12.90 7.57 6.06
C CYS A 134 13.12 8.43 4.82
N LEU A 135 13.84 9.55 4.97
CA LEU A 135 14.19 10.43 3.84
C LEU A 135 15.12 9.72 2.86
N ALA A 136 16.17 9.05 3.36
CA ALA A 136 17.08 8.27 2.52
C ALA A 136 16.34 7.16 1.76
N TYR A 137 15.43 6.44 2.43
CA TYR A 137 14.59 5.43 1.80
C TYR A 137 13.76 6.01 0.66
N ALA A 138 13.05 7.11 0.91
CA ALA A 138 12.22 7.78 -0.10
C ALA A 138 13.05 8.25 -1.30
N LEU A 139 14.22 8.86 -1.05
CA LEU A 139 15.13 9.30 -2.12
C LEU A 139 15.64 8.13 -2.96
N LEU A 140 15.99 6.99 -2.35
CA LEU A 140 16.41 5.80 -3.09
C LEU A 140 15.26 5.20 -3.90
N LEU A 141 14.03 5.18 -3.37
CA LEU A 141 12.87 4.74 -4.14
C LEU A 141 12.63 5.65 -5.36
N PHE A 142 12.74 6.96 -5.18
CA PHE A 142 12.63 7.91 -6.29
C PHE A 142 13.75 7.74 -7.31
N LEU A 143 14.99 7.58 -6.85
CA LEU A 143 16.15 7.37 -7.71
C LEU A 143 15.99 6.10 -8.55
N GLY A 144 15.60 4.98 -7.95
CA GLY A 144 15.42 3.73 -8.69
C GLY A 144 14.21 3.73 -9.63
N ALA A 145 13.27 4.67 -9.44
CA ALA A 145 12.08 4.84 -10.26
C ALA A 145 12.26 5.91 -11.36
N THR A 146 13.45 6.52 -11.48
CA THR A 146 13.75 7.43 -12.58
C THR A 146 14.09 6.66 -13.86
N PRO A 147 14.07 7.31 -15.04
CA PRO A 147 14.53 6.69 -16.28
C PRO A 147 15.96 6.15 -16.20
N GLU A 148 16.85 6.81 -15.44
CA GLU A 148 18.21 6.33 -15.19
C GLU A 148 18.21 5.04 -14.36
N GLY A 149 17.29 4.93 -13.39
CA GLY A 149 17.05 3.69 -12.65
C GLY A 149 16.58 2.56 -13.56
N ASP A 150 15.62 2.83 -14.44
CA ASP A 150 15.14 1.84 -15.42
C ASP A 150 16.20 1.46 -16.46
N ALA A 151 17.07 2.39 -16.86
CA ALA A 151 18.22 2.10 -17.73
C ALA A 151 19.24 1.22 -17.00
N ALA A 152 19.59 1.57 -15.76
CA ALA A 152 20.56 0.82 -14.96
C ALA A 152 20.08 -0.60 -14.64
N ARG A 153 18.76 -0.86 -14.62
CA ARG A 153 18.22 -2.22 -14.49
C ARG A 153 18.73 -3.17 -15.56
N GLN A 154 18.90 -2.71 -16.80
CA GLN A 154 19.32 -3.58 -17.90
C GLN A 154 20.72 -4.17 -17.65
N ASP A 155 21.57 -3.42 -16.94
CA ASP A 155 22.93 -3.82 -16.61
C ASP A 155 23.04 -4.50 -15.24
N LEU A 156 22.22 -4.07 -14.27
CA LEU A 156 22.32 -4.47 -12.85
C LEU A 156 21.36 -5.59 -12.45
N GLU A 157 20.45 -5.99 -13.34
CA GLU A 157 19.40 -6.97 -13.07
C GLU A 157 19.41 -8.10 -14.10
N VAL A 158 19.53 -9.35 -13.62
CA VAL A 158 19.26 -10.52 -14.45
C VAL A 158 17.80 -10.90 -14.27
N PRO A 159 16.94 -10.80 -15.30
CA PRO A 159 15.53 -11.14 -15.17
C PRO A 159 15.33 -12.65 -15.04
N ARG A 160 14.25 -13.05 -14.35
CA ARG A 160 13.83 -14.45 -14.28
C ARG A 160 13.23 -14.89 -15.61
N ARG A 161 13.51 -16.14 -15.98
CA ARG A 161 12.87 -16.80 -17.14
C ARG A 161 11.36 -16.97 -16.96
N GLN A 162 10.93 -17.28 -15.75
CA GLN A 162 9.51 -17.46 -15.41
C GLN A 162 9.07 -16.37 -14.42
N PRO A 163 7.91 -15.71 -14.65
CA PRO A 163 7.39 -14.72 -13.73
C PRO A 163 7.11 -15.31 -12.35
N ARG A 164 7.46 -14.57 -11.30
CA ARG A 164 7.06 -14.86 -9.93
C ARG A 164 6.22 -13.70 -9.43
N HIS A 165 5.03 -13.99 -8.90
CA HIS A 165 4.07 -12.97 -8.45
C HIS A 165 3.79 -11.91 -9.54
N GLY A 166 3.70 -12.33 -10.81
CA GLY A 166 3.38 -11.44 -11.93
C GLY A 166 4.56 -10.65 -12.51
N THR A 167 5.78 -10.80 -11.98
CA THR A 167 6.96 -10.08 -12.48
C THR A 167 8.16 -11.00 -12.74
N THR A 168 8.92 -10.71 -13.78
CA THR A 168 10.22 -11.33 -14.06
C THR A 168 11.38 -10.61 -13.36
N ARG A 169 11.11 -9.43 -12.76
CA ARG A 169 12.12 -8.63 -12.05
C ARG A 169 12.68 -9.37 -10.84
N THR A 170 13.99 -9.45 -10.73
CA THR A 170 14.71 -10.03 -9.60
C THR A 170 15.07 -9.02 -8.53
N GLN A 171 15.20 -7.74 -8.88
CA GLN A 171 15.65 -6.68 -8.00
C GLN A 171 14.55 -5.64 -7.75
N SER A 172 14.41 -5.25 -6.48
CA SER A 172 13.54 -4.16 -6.08
C SER A 172 14.06 -2.82 -6.62
N VAL A 173 13.18 -1.82 -6.71
CA VAL A 173 13.55 -0.44 -7.07
C VAL A 173 14.63 0.11 -6.14
N LEU A 174 14.50 -0.16 -4.83
CA LEU A 174 15.50 0.20 -3.83
C LEU A 174 16.86 -0.46 -4.10
N SER A 175 16.86 -1.75 -4.44
CA SER A 175 18.09 -2.50 -4.71
C SER A 175 18.84 -1.90 -5.91
N ILE A 176 18.13 -1.55 -6.98
CA ILE A 176 18.71 -0.89 -8.15
C ILE A 176 19.36 0.43 -7.76
N ALA A 177 18.63 1.31 -7.07
CA ALA A 177 19.16 2.60 -6.64
C ALA A 177 20.43 2.46 -5.78
N ARG A 178 20.44 1.49 -4.86
CA ARG A 178 21.61 1.22 -4.01
C ARG A 178 22.80 0.71 -4.82
N MET A 179 22.56 -0.16 -5.80
CA MET A 179 23.62 -0.65 -6.70
C MET A 179 24.14 0.46 -7.62
N MET A 180 23.27 1.34 -8.13
CA MET A 180 23.69 2.49 -8.92
C MET A 180 24.66 3.40 -8.15
N LEU A 181 24.37 3.69 -6.88
CA LEU A 181 25.25 4.50 -6.03
C LEU A 181 26.57 3.79 -5.68
N SER A 182 26.58 2.45 -5.68
CA SER A 182 27.75 1.66 -5.29
C SER A 182 28.64 1.29 -6.48
N HIS A 183 28.11 1.27 -7.70
CA HIS A 183 28.80 0.81 -8.89
C HIS A 183 29.44 1.99 -9.64
N PRO A 184 30.78 2.02 -9.86
CA PRO A 184 31.48 3.17 -10.44
C PRO A 184 30.90 3.66 -11.77
N ARG A 185 30.44 2.74 -12.63
CA ARG A 185 29.81 3.05 -13.93
C ARG A 185 28.51 3.85 -13.81
N HIS A 186 27.72 3.62 -12.76
CA HIS A 186 26.38 4.22 -12.61
C HIS A 186 26.34 5.33 -11.56
N ALA A 187 27.36 5.43 -10.70
CA ALA A 187 27.39 6.43 -9.64
C ALA A 187 27.28 7.88 -10.16
N PRO A 188 27.96 8.30 -11.24
CA PRO A 188 27.82 9.67 -11.76
C PRO A 188 26.38 10.02 -12.17
N ASP A 189 25.71 9.11 -12.86
CA ASP A 189 24.31 9.27 -13.28
C ASP A 189 23.37 9.27 -12.08
N ALA A 190 23.65 8.40 -11.10
CA ALA A 190 22.89 8.30 -9.86
C ALA A 190 22.94 9.60 -9.05
N PHE A 191 24.13 10.17 -8.87
CA PHE A 191 24.29 11.45 -8.17
C PHE A 191 23.62 12.61 -8.92
N SER A 192 23.76 12.62 -10.26
CA SER A 192 23.12 13.63 -11.10
C SER A 192 21.59 13.55 -11.03
N ALA A 193 21.02 12.35 -11.07
CA ALA A 193 19.59 12.12 -10.91
C ALA A 193 19.12 12.54 -9.51
N LEU A 194 19.86 12.16 -8.45
CA LEU A 194 19.55 12.57 -7.07
C LEU A 194 19.53 14.11 -6.91
N ALA A 195 20.52 14.81 -7.47
CA ALA A 195 20.58 16.27 -7.44
C ALA A 195 19.37 16.91 -8.15
N ARG A 196 18.96 16.35 -9.30
CA ARG A 196 17.73 16.78 -9.99
C ARG A 196 16.49 16.55 -9.13
N LEU A 197 16.36 15.39 -8.49
CA LEU A 197 15.23 15.07 -7.62
C LEU A 197 15.14 16.05 -6.44
N LEU A 198 16.27 16.32 -5.77
CA LEU A 198 16.34 17.27 -4.66
C LEU A 198 15.99 18.70 -5.11
N THR A 199 16.47 19.13 -6.28
CA THR A 199 16.15 20.45 -6.83
C THR A 199 14.66 20.58 -7.14
N ARG A 200 14.04 19.54 -7.70
CA ARG A 200 12.59 19.51 -7.96
C ARG A 200 11.80 19.58 -6.66
N LEU A 201 12.18 18.78 -5.67
CA LEU A 201 11.57 18.79 -4.33
C LEU A 201 11.64 20.17 -3.68
N ALA A 202 12.81 20.80 -3.71
CA ALA A 202 13.01 22.14 -3.14
C ALA A 202 12.14 23.21 -3.81
N ARG A 203 11.83 23.04 -5.10
CA ARG A 203 10.94 23.92 -5.88
C ARG A 203 9.46 23.56 -5.74
N GLY A 204 9.11 22.54 -4.94
CA GLY A 204 7.74 22.06 -4.78
C GLY A 204 7.19 21.31 -6.01
N TRP A 205 8.05 20.88 -6.93
CA TRP A 205 7.63 20.14 -8.11
C TRP A 205 7.46 18.65 -7.80
N ALA A 206 6.50 18.03 -8.49
CA ALA A 206 6.30 16.59 -8.39
C ALA A 206 7.58 15.83 -8.81
N VAL A 207 7.96 14.84 -8.01
CA VAL A 207 9.18 14.04 -8.16
C VAL A 207 9.00 12.92 -9.18
N ILE A 208 7.79 12.37 -9.25
CA ILE A 208 7.37 11.37 -10.23
C ILE A 208 6.27 11.99 -11.09
N PRO A 209 6.28 11.84 -12.43
CA PRO A 209 5.14 12.18 -13.27
C PRO A 209 3.89 11.43 -12.79
N GLN A 210 2.75 12.11 -12.68
CA GLN A 210 1.50 11.54 -12.14
C GLN A 210 0.98 10.28 -12.88
N SER A 211 1.56 9.92 -14.03
CA SER A 211 1.19 8.74 -14.82
C SER A 211 1.56 7.40 -14.18
N THR A 212 2.44 7.37 -13.17
CA THR A 212 2.88 6.12 -12.52
C THR A 212 2.05 5.75 -11.29
N PHE A 213 1.30 6.69 -10.72
CA PHE A 213 0.46 6.47 -9.53
C PHE A 213 -1.01 6.71 -9.89
N CYS A 214 -1.66 5.71 -10.51
CA CYS A 214 -3.12 5.70 -10.62
C CYS A 214 -3.71 5.43 -9.23
N LEU A 215 -3.77 6.46 -8.38
CA LEU A 215 -4.74 6.44 -7.27
C LEU A 215 -6.13 6.58 -7.89
N PRO A 216 -7.12 5.76 -7.48
CA PRO A 216 -8.49 5.95 -7.92
C PRO A 216 -8.94 7.39 -7.59
N PRO A 217 -9.67 8.06 -8.49
CA PRO A 217 -9.96 9.49 -8.40
C PRO A 217 -11.04 9.76 -7.33
N TRP A 218 -10.68 9.74 -6.06
CA TRP A 218 -11.60 10.07 -4.96
C TRP A 218 -11.86 11.58 -4.82
N HIS A 219 -11.18 12.42 -5.61
CA HIS A 219 -11.31 13.89 -5.56
C HIS A 219 -12.24 14.51 -6.61
N ARG A 220 -12.98 13.72 -7.41
CA ARG A 220 -13.81 14.28 -8.50
C ARG A 220 -15.31 13.97 -8.40
N ALA A 221 -15.84 13.71 -7.20
CA ALA A 221 -17.27 13.59 -6.97
C ALA A 221 -17.89 14.90 -6.44
N ALA A 222 -17.77 15.96 -7.25
CA ALA A 222 -18.69 17.09 -7.25
C ALA A 222 -18.77 17.60 -8.70
N GLY A 223 -19.62 16.97 -9.50
CA GLY A 223 -19.99 17.49 -10.82
C GLY A 223 -19.88 16.51 -11.99
N LYS A 224 -21.05 16.11 -12.49
CA LYS A 224 -21.37 15.66 -13.86
C LYS A 224 -20.75 14.36 -14.39
N VAL A 225 -21.66 13.37 -14.47
CA VAL A 225 -21.69 12.22 -15.37
C VAL A 225 -21.35 12.61 -16.82
N ARG A 226 -20.42 11.89 -17.44
CA ARG A 226 -20.53 11.36 -18.82
C ARG A 226 -19.41 10.35 -19.11
N GLY A 227 -19.78 9.34 -19.90
CA GLY A 227 -19.08 8.07 -20.03
C GLY A 227 -17.69 8.12 -20.67
N GLY A 228 -16.91 7.09 -20.39
CA GLY A 228 -15.58 6.87 -20.95
C GLY A 228 -15.06 5.48 -20.62
N LYS A 229 -14.58 4.78 -21.64
CA LYS A 229 -14.22 3.36 -21.69
C LYS A 229 -13.13 2.97 -20.68
N GLY A 230 -13.25 1.76 -20.14
CA GLY A 230 -12.37 1.21 -19.11
C GLY A 230 -10.91 1.07 -19.54
N CYS A 231 -10.02 1.71 -18.78
CA CYS A 231 -8.59 1.41 -18.79
C CYS A 231 -8.31 0.31 -17.76
N ARG A 232 -7.64 -0.78 -18.18
CA ARG A 232 -7.10 -1.79 -17.25
C ARG A 232 -5.97 -1.16 -16.42
N PRO A 233 -5.93 -1.37 -15.10
CA PRO A 233 -4.82 -0.88 -14.28
C PRO A 233 -3.54 -1.67 -14.57
N PRO A 234 -2.35 -1.04 -14.48
CA PRO A 234 -1.09 -1.74 -14.54
C PRO A 234 -0.87 -2.57 -13.26
N CYS A 235 -0.47 -3.82 -13.44
CA CYS A 235 -0.05 -4.67 -12.33
C CYS A 235 1.33 -4.21 -11.83
N PHE A 236 1.39 -3.70 -10.60
CA PHE A 236 2.63 -3.51 -9.84
C PHE A 236 3.04 -4.81 -9.12
#